data_AF-A0A7W7RAD3-F1
#
_entry.id   AF-A0A7W7RAD3-F1
#
_cell.length_a   1.000
_cell.length_b   1.000
_cell.length_c   1.000
_cell.angle_alpha   90.00
_cell.angle_beta   90.00
_cell.angle_gamma   90.00
#
_symmetry.space_group_name_H-M   'P 1'
#
loop_
_entity.id
_entity.type
_entity.pdbx_description
1 polymer ?
#
loop_
_entity_poly.entity_id
_entity_poly.type
_entity_poly.pdbx_seq_one_letter_code
_entity_poly.pdbx_strand_id
1 'polypeptide(L)'
;MTNKPIRLGARLTALGVAATAALSLATLPAAASSDPTVEQLMADCASGTGKCTFNDPVVDRAYLGDYRQVSDTLYNCSSSPASQGLGWSDTVGSSDSLDVSVTAGGKIAGIVEASVTAKYGHTRTTSHSDSGSLGMTVQPGEVGWISRAQAMQQVSGKWQTHYDNPHWGHYYWFWKDTVTSPTANGTDGVSNAVVVKSRAMTPDEKASCTGANAQLVRGPNLHQNEPTNHPGTPGPHDSTPQPGDTPVATPPAESSPKQ
;
A
#
# COMPACT_ATOMS: atom_id res chain seq x y z
N MET A 1 -82.66 42.13 -69.78
CA MET A 1 -81.24 42.41 -70.08
C MET A 1 -80.42 41.38 -69.34
N THR A 2 -80.03 40.30 -70.02
CA THR A 2 -79.41 39.13 -69.38
C THR A 2 -78.01 38.99 -69.95
N ASN A 3 -77.00 39.33 -69.15
CA ASN A 3 -75.62 39.34 -69.58
C ASN A 3 -74.82 38.19 -68.97
N LYS A 4 -74.55 37.23 -69.87
CA LYS A 4 -73.25 36.67 -70.26
C LYS A 4 -72.32 36.08 -69.18
N PRO A 5 -71.90 34.82 -69.35
CA PRO A 5 -70.93 34.13 -68.49
C PRO A 5 -69.49 34.28 -69.01
N ILE A 6 -68.48 33.78 -68.26
CA ILE A 6 -67.41 32.89 -68.77
C ILE A 6 -66.41 32.46 -67.66
N ARG A 7 -66.28 31.12 -67.56
CA ARG A 7 -65.11 30.22 -67.31
C ARG A 7 -64.27 30.34 -66.01
N LEU A 8 -64.25 29.31 -65.15
CA LEU A 8 -63.56 27.99 -65.18
C LEU A 8 -62.06 28.03 -64.81
N GLY A 9 -61.73 27.47 -63.65
CA GLY A 9 -60.38 27.11 -63.22
C GLY A 9 -60.46 25.96 -62.23
N ALA A 10 -60.23 24.73 -62.71
CA ALA A 10 -60.32 23.48 -61.95
C ALA A 10 -59.05 23.26 -61.11
N ARG A 11 -59.23 22.84 -59.85
CA ARG A 11 -58.17 22.32 -58.97
C ARG A 11 -58.25 20.79 -58.94
N LEU A 12 -57.21 20.14 -59.44
CA LEU A 12 -56.76 18.77 -59.11
C LEU A 12 -55.77 18.93 -57.92
N THR A 13 -55.57 18.03 -56.94
CA THR A 13 -55.80 16.58 -56.88
C THR A 13 -55.68 16.08 -55.43
N ALA A 14 -56.52 15.09 -55.12
CA ALA A 14 -56.38 13.90 -54.27
C ALA A 14 -55.50 13.86 -53.00
N LEU A 15 -56.16 13.38 -51.93
CA LEU A 15 -55.62 12.87 -50.67
C LEU A 15 -54.89 11.52 -50.83
N GLY A 16 -53.85 11.33 -50.00
CA GLY A 16 -53.81 10.21 -49.06
C GLY A 16 -52.79 9.08 -49.27
N VAL A 17 -51.69 9.09 -48.50
CA VAL A 17 -51.08 7.90 -47.86
C VAL A 17 -50.49 8.31 -46.50
N ALA A 18 -50.76 7.50 -45.48
CA ALA A 18 -50.42 7.69 -44.08
C ALA A 18 -48.94 7.43 -43.75
N ALA A 19 -48.39 8.16 -42.76
CA ALA A 19 -47.24 7.72 -41.97
C ALA A 19 -47.32 8.35 -40.56
N THR A 20 -47.48 7.50 -39.55
CA THR A 20 -47.35 7.81 -38.13
C THR A 20 -45.90 8.20 -37.81
N ALA A 21 -45.63 9.49 -37.65
CA ALA A 21 -44.37 9.95 -37.08
C ALA A 21 -44.44 9.85 -35.55
N ALA A 22 -43.99 8.72 -35.01
CA ALA A 22 -43.66 8.60 -33.60
C ALA A 22 -42.55 9.64 -33.29
N LEU A 23 -42.81 10.56 -32.35
CA LEU A 23 -41.76 11.37 -31.77
C LEU A 23 -40.80 10.42 -31.03
N SER A 24 -39.63 10.20 -31.64
CA SER A 24 -38.49 9.61 -30.97
C SER A 24 -38.10 10.52 -29.79
N LEU A 25 -38.38 10.06 -28.56
CA LEU A 25 -37.62 10.49 -27.40
C LEU A 25 -36.16 10.15 -27.69
N ALA A 26 -35.38 11.15 -28.07
CA ALA A 26 -33.94 11.04 -28.09
C ALA A 26 -33.51 10.70 -26.65
N THR A 27 -33.18 9.43 -26.41
CA THR A 27 -32.37 9.06 -25.25
C THR A 27 -31.01 9.70 -25.48
N LEU A 28 -30.80 10.88 -24.88
CA LEU A 28 -29.45 11.44 -24.77
C LEU A 28 -28.57 10.38 -24.10
N PRO A 29 -27.36 10.11 -24.62
CA PRO A 29 -26.43 9.26 -23.89
C PRO A 29 -26.20 9.90 -22.52
N ALA A 30 -26.31 9.10 -21.46
CA ALA A 30 -25.86 9.51 -20.14
C ALA A 30 -24.41 9.98 -20.29
N ALA A 31 -24.15 11.28 -20.11
CA ALA A 31 -22.80 11.79 -20.09
C ALA A 31 -22.07 11.05 -18.96
N ALA A 32 -21.06 10.27 -19.30
CA ALA A 32 -20.09 9.80 -18.32
C ALA A 32 -19.61 11.06 -17.57
N SER A 33 -19.74 11.08 -16.25
CA SER A 33 -19.26 12.20 -15.45
C SER A 33 -17.79 12.42 -15.79
N SER A 34 -17.44 13.61 -16.26
CA SER A 34 -16.08 14.01 -16.58
C SER A 34 -15.20 14.21 -15.34
N ASP A 35 -15.66 13.78 -14.17
CA ASP A 35 -14.98 13.90 -12.89
C ASP A 35 -13.91 12.81 -12.77
N PRO A 36 -12.75 13.10 -12.14
CA PRO A 36 -11.71 12.12 -11.91
C PRO A 36 -12.13 11.07 -10.90
N THR A 37 -11.56 9.88 -11.02
CA THR A 37 -11.61 8.88 -9.94
C THR A 37 -10.67 9.26 -8.80
N VAL A 38 -10.93 8.74 -7.60
CA VAL A 38 -10.01 8.89 -6.46
C VAL A 38 -8.62 8.34 -6.80
N GLU A 39 -8.55 7.24 -7.55
CA GLU A 39 -7.30 6.65 -8.03
C GLU A 39 -6.50 7.62 -8.92
N GLN A 40 -7.16 8.32 -9.84
CA GLN A 40 -6.51 9.33 -10.67
C GLN A 40 -5.98 10.50 -9.81
N LEU A 41 -6.77 10.97 -8.84
CA LEU A 41 -6.36 12.05 -7.95
C LEU A 41 -5.17 11.63 -7.05
N MET A 42 -5.19 10.41 -6.52
CA MET A 42 -4.10 9.87 -5.71
C MET A 42 -2.82 9.66 -6.54
N ALA A 43 -2.94 9.20 -7.78
CA ALA A 43 -1.81 9.10 -8.70
C ALA A 43 -1.21 10.47 -9.04
N ASP A 44 -2.04 11.49 -9.23
CA ASP A 44 -1.58 12.87 -9.43
C ASP A 44 -0.86 13.42 -8.18
N CYS A 45 -1.34 13.09 -6.98
CA CYS A 45 -0.66 13.42 -5.73
C CYS A 45 0.71 12.73 -5.62
N ALA A 46 0.78 11.43 -5.88
CA ALA A 46 2.02 10.66 -5.77
C ALA A 46 3.07 11.09 -6.82
N SER A 47 2.63 11.40 -8.03
CA SER A 47 3.52 11.91 -9.10
C SER A 47 3.98 13.35 -8.84
N GLY A 48 3.19 14.14 -8.12
CA GLY A 48 3.42 15.57 -7.89
C GLY A 48 2.77 16.47 -8.93
N THR A 49 2.00 15.90 -9.87
CA THR A 49 1.16 16.65 -10.81
C THR A 49 0.11 17.45 -10.06
N GLY A 50 -0.50 16.84 -9.04
CA GLY A 50 -1.38 17.49 -8.08
C GLY A 50 -0.62 17.96 -6.85
N LYS A 51 -0.81 19.22 -6.44
CA LYS A 51 -0.31 19.74 -5.17
C LYS A 51 -1.29 19.36 -4.07
N CYS A 52 -0.97 18.30 -3.33
CA CYS A 52 -1.91 17.68 -2.39
C CYS A 52 -1.67 18.06 -0.93
N THR A 53 -2.75 18.18 -0.19
CA THR A 53 -2.77 18.41 1.26
C THR A 53 -3.76 17.47 1.93
N PHE A 54 -3.49 17.05 3.16
CA PHE A 54 -4.37 16.22 3.96
C PHE A 54 -4.89 16.99 5.17
N ASN A 55 -6.16 17.37 5.11
CA ASN A 55 -6.78 18.29 6.05
C ASN A 55 -7.60 17.56 7.11
N ASP A 56 -7.77 18.23 8.25
CA ASP A 56 -8.57 17.76 9.39
C ASP A 56 -8.24 16.33 9.87
N PRO A 57 -6.95 15.91 10.02
CA PRO A 57 -6.64 14.52 10.33
C PRO A 57 -7.22 14.09 11.68
N VAL A 58 -7.92 12.97 11.70
CA VAL A 58 -8.45 12.31 12.91
C VAL A 58 -7.75 10.97 13.04
N VAL A 59 -7.11 10.79 14.19
CA VAL A 59 -6.42 9.56 14.55
C VAL A 59 -7.39 8.63 15.26
N ASP A 60 -7.54 7.42 14.74
CA ASP A 60 -8.29 6.37 15.39
C ASP A 60 -7.41 5.57 16.37
N ARG A 61 -8.08 4.76 17.20
CA ARG A 61 -7.42 3.85 18.15
C ARG A 61 -6.53 2.84 17.43
N ALA A 62 -5.43 2.47 18.07
CA ALA A 62 -4.60 1.38 17.57
C ALA A 62 -5.34 0.04 17.57
N TYR A 63 -4.96 -0.82 16.63
CA TYR A 63 -5.45 -2.19 16.51
C TYR A 63 -4.30 -3.09 16.05
N LEU A 64 -4.43 -4.40 16.30
CA LEU A 64 -3.46 -5.37 15.80
C LEU A 64 -3.82 -5.70 14.34
N GLY A 65 -2.89 -5.49 13.42
CA GLY A 65 -3.06 -5.86 12.02
C GLY A 65 -3.07 -7.38 11.80
N ASP A 66 -3.16 -7.78 10.54
CA ASP A 66 -3.22 -9.20 10.20
C ASP A 66 -1.88 -9.91 10.41
N TYR A 67 -1.97 -11.19 10.78
CA TYR A 67 -0.81 -12.06 10.82
C TYR A 67 -0.38 -12.43 9.41
N ARG A 68 0.86 -12.07 9.04
CA ARG A 68 1.50 -12.54 7.82
C ARG A 68 2.73 -13.38 8.13
N GLN A 69 3.06 -14.30 7.23
CA GLN A 69 4.28 -15.09 7.35
C GLN A 69 5.50 -14.20 7.11
N VAL A 70 6.48 -14.26 8.00
CA VAL A 70 7.69 -13.39 7.99
C VAL A 70 8.99 -14.18 8.01
N SER A 71 8.91 -15.50 7.92
CA SER A 71 10.04 -16.42 7.81
C SER A 71 9.88 -17.35 6.62
N ASP A 72 10.93 -18.09 6.30
CA ASP A 72 10.82 -19.32 5.53
C ASP A 72 9.86 -20.32 6.18
N THR A 73 9.50 -21.33 5.41
CA THR A 73 8.67 -22.45 5.84
C THR A 73 9.54 -23.65 6.16
N LEU A 74 9.31 -24.31 7.31
CA LEU A 74 10.00 -25.54 7.72
C LEU A 74 9.10 -26.75 7.51
N TYR A 75 9.49 -27.66 6.61
CA TYR A 75 8.79 -28.91 6.35
C TYR A 75 9.47 -30.05 7.12
N ASN A 76 8.74 -30.74 8.01
CA ASN A 76 9.26 -31.94 8.66
C ASN A 76 8.88 -33.21 7.90
N CYS A 77 9.74 -33.57 6.94
CA CYS A 77 9.62 -34.81 6.16
C CYS A 77 10.11 -36.06 6.91
N SER A 78 10.56 -35.94 8.16
CA SER A 78 11.02 -37.07 8.96
C SER A 78 9.88 -37.75 9.72
N SER A 79 10.18 -38.90 10.33
CA SER A 79 9.26 -39.63 11.22
C SER A 79 9.31 -39.18 12.68
N SER A 80 10.18 -38.22 13.03
CA SER A 80 10.36 -37.71 14.40
C SER A 80 10.16 -36.19 14.48
N PRO A 81 9.73 -35.64 15.63
CA PRO A 81 9.70 -34.19 15.81
C PRO A 81 11.09 -33.58 15.57
N ALA A 82 11.13 -32.44 14.91
CA ALA A 82 12.38 -31.77 14.55
C ALA A 82 12.36 -30.32 15.04
N SER A 83 13.44 -29.88 15.68
CA SER A 83 13.55 -28.53 16.25
C SER A 83 14.63 -27.71 15.55
N GLN A 84 14.34 -26.47 15.21
CA GLN A 84 15.29 -25.57 14.56
C GLN A 84 15.02 -24.10 14.91
N GLY A 85 16.09 -23.30 14.98
CA GLY A 85 16.00 -21.84 15.03
C GLY A 85 15.68 -21.25 13.66
N LEU A 86 14.66 -20.41 13.58
CA LEU A 86 14.21 -19.76 12.36
C LEU A 86 14.29 -18.24 12.51
N GLY A 87 15.03 -17.61 11.60
CA GLY A 87 15.09 -16.16 11.48
C GLY A 87 13.87 -15.62 10.75
N TRP A 88 13.53 -14.36 11.03
CA TRP A 88 12.45 -13.65 10.37
C TRP A 88 12.78 -12.17 10.23
N SER A 89 12.18 -11.52 9.24
CA SER A 89 12.25 -10.09 9.02
C SER A 89 10.95 -9.60 8.40
N ASP A 90 10.52 -8.41 8.80
CA ASP A 90 9.24 -7.86 8.39
C ASP A 90 9.32 -6.34 8.27
N THR A 91 8.81 -5.78 7.17
CA THR A 91 8.66 -4.33 6.97
C THR A 91 7.21 -4.01 6.62
N VAL A 92 6.50 -3.33 7.51
CA VAL A 92 5.12 -2.90 7.30
C VAL A 92 5.12 -1.41 6.98
N GLY A 93 4.56 -1.01 5.85
CA GLY A 93 4.41 0.40 5.47
C GLY A 93 3.00 0.93 5.70
N SER A 94 2.84 2.23 5.54
CA SER A 94 1.53 2.85 5.39
C SER A 94 0.87 2.48 4.07
N SER A 95 -0.46 2.43 4.06
CA SER A 95 -1.31 2.26 2.89
C SER A 95 -2.54 3.17 2.97
N ASP A 96 -3.09 3.54 1.83
CA ASP A 96 -4.34 4.31 1.73
C ASP A 96 -5.55 3.40 1.40
N SER A 97 -6.74 3.99 1.17
CA SER A 97 -7.94 3.21 0.82
C SER A 97 -7.87 2.49 -0.52
N LEU A 98 -6.89 2.80 -1.36
CA LEU A 98 -6.62 2.11 -2.63
C LEU A 98 -5.57 1.01 -2.48
N ASP A 99 -5.11 0.77 -1.25
CA ASP A 99 -4.04 -0.18 -0.90
C ASP A 99 -2.71 0.11 -1.64
N VAL A 100 -2.49 1.37 -2.02
CA VAL A 100 -1.26 1.78 -2.72
C VAL A 100 -0.10 1.78 -1.71
N SER A 101 0.76 0.78 -1.80
CA SER A 101 1.81 0.50 -0.82
C SER A 101 3.10 1.32 -1.04
N VAL A 102 3.93 1.32 0.03
CA VAL A 102 5.34 1.72 0.25
C VAL A 102 6.04 2.62 -0.80
N THR A 103 6.05 2.30 -2.08
CA THR A 103 6.86 3.03 -3.09
C THR A 103 6.16 4.29 -3.60
N ALA A 104 4.87 4.21 -3.94
CA ALA A 104 4.04 5.39 -4.19
C ALA A 104 3.49 5.95 -2.86
N GLY A 105 3.25 5.06 -1.89
CA GLY A 105 2.79 5.40 -0.55
C GLY A 105 3.75 6.28 0.24
N GLY A 106 5.07 6.28 0.00
CA GLY A 106 6.03 7.07 0.78
C GLY A 106 5.78 8.59 0.77
N LYS A 107 5.42 9.17 -0.39
CA LYS A 107 5.08 10.61 -0.48
C LYS A 107 3.73 10.92 0.15
N ILE A 108 2.73 10.08 -0.13
CA ILE A 108 1.37 10.22 0.41
C ILE A 108 1.39 10.11 1.94
N ALA A 109 2.06 9.08 2.46
CA ALA A 109 2.26 8.87 3.88
C ALA A 109 3.02 10.04 4.52
N GLY A 110 4.02 10.60 3.84
CA GLY A 110 4.71 11.81 4.30
C GLY A 110 3.79 13.04 4.43
N ILE A 111 2.84 13.24 3.52
CA ILE A 111 1.85 14.33 3.62
C ILE A 111 0.92 14.10 4.81
N VAL A 112 0.45 12.87 5.03
CA VAL A 112 -0.40 12.53 6.17
C VAL A 112 0.36 12.68 7.49
N GLU A 113 1.59 12.18 7.57
CA GLU A 113 2.47 12.31 8.73
C GLU A 113 2.70 13.79 9.08
N ALA A 114 3.03 14.62 8.09
CA ALA A 114 3.21 16.06 8.29
C ALA A 114 1.95 16.73 8.83
N SER A 115 0.78 16.33 8.30
CA SER A 115 -0.52 16.89 8.70
C SER A 115 -0.91 16.47 10.12
N VAL A 116 -0.66 15.21 10.50
CA VAL A 116 -0.84 14.71 11.86
C VAL A 116 0.12 15.41 12.82
N THR A 117 1.39 15.54 12.45
CA THR A 117 2.42 16.21 13.25
C THR A 117 2.05 17.67 13.49
N ALA A 118 1.58 18.38 12.46
CA ALA A 118 1.13 19.76 12.58
C ALA A 118 -0.06 19.91 13.55
N LYS A 119 -0.99 18.95 13.58
CA LYS A 119 -2.18 19.00 14.45
C LYS A 119 -1.92 18.55 15.89
N TYR A 120 -1.14 17.48 16.08
CA TYR A 120 -0.99 16.81 17.38
C TYR A 120 0.40 16.94 18.00
N GLY A 121 1.39 17.50 17.29
CA GLY A 121 2.74 17.73 17.81
C GLY A 121 3.62 16.47 17.91
N HIS A 122 3.16 15.32 17.40
CA HIS A 122 3.90 14.05 17.44
C HIS A 122 4.07 13.49 16.03
N THR A 123 5.29 13.07 15.72
CA THR A 123 5.60 12.35 14.48
C THR A 123 5.06 10.94 14.53
N ARG A 124 4.72 10.38 13.36
CA ARG A 124 4.22 9.02 13.21
C ARG A 124 5.09 8.26 12.25
N THR A 125 5.32 6.99 12.54
CA THR A 125 6.11 6.16 11.64
C THR A 125 5.29 5.77 10.41
N THR A 126 5.83 6.01 9.22
CA THR A 126 5.23 5.64 7.94
C THR A 126 5.69 4.26 7.45
N SER A 127 6.70 3.69 8.10
CA SER A 127 7.09 2.28 7.94
C SER A 127 7.70 1.74 9.23
N HIS A 128 7.54 0.45 9.49
CA HIS A 128 8.13 -0.22 10.64
C HIS A 128 8.80 -1.51 10.22
N SER A 129 10.11 -1.62 10.49
CA SER A 129 10.90 -2.82 10.19
C SER A 129 11.35 -3.49 11.47
N ASP A 130 11.05 -4.78 11.61
CA ASP A 130 11.52 -5.63 12.71
C ASP A 130 12.16 -6.92 12.15
N SER A 131 13.10 -7.48 12.91
CA SER A 131 13.65 -8.80 12.63
C SER A 131 13.99 -9.54 13.92
N GLY A 132 14.19 -10.85 13.83
CA GLY A 132 14.54 -11.67 14.97
C GLY A 132 14.72 -13.13 14.62
N SER A 133 14.81 -13.98 15.65
CA SER A 133 14.76 -15.43 15.47
C SER A 133 14.02 -16.11 16.63
N LEU A 134 13.39 -17.24 16.34
CA LEU A 134 12.69 -18.08 17.33
C LEU A 134 13.02 -19.55 17.09
N GLY A 135 13.13 -20.32 18.17
CA GLY A 135 13.15 -21.79 18.07
C GLY A 135 11.74 -22.32 17.85
N MET A 136 11.59 -23.28 16.92
CA MET A 136 10.34 -24.03 16.76
C MET A 136 10.60 -25.52 16.68
N THR A 137 9.61 -26.29 17.12
CA THR A 137 9.54 -27.74 16.93
C THR A 137 8.37 -28.05 16.01
N VAL A 138 8.65 -28.73 14.89
CA VAL A 138 7.64 -29.14 13.90
C VAL A 138 7.44 -30.65 14.01
N GLN A 139 6.19 -31.11 14.09
CA GLN A 139 5.87 -32.54 14.20
C GLN A 139 6.06 -33.26 12.86
N PRO A 140 6.24 -34.60 12.86
CA PRO A 140 6.29 -35.39 11.63
C PRO A 140 5.10 -35.12 10.71
N GLY A 141 5.35 -34.82 9.43
CA GLY A 141 4.29 -34.53 8.46
C GLY A 141 3.59 -33.20 8.69
N GLU A 142 4.15 -32.31 9.50
CA GLU A 142 3.73 -30.92 9.63
C GLU A 142 4.70 -29.96 8.95
N VAL A 143 4.18 -28.77 8.73
CA VAL A 143 4.91 -27.61 8.26
C VAL A 143 4.79 -26.49 9.29
N GLY A 144 5.88 -25.76 9.56
CA GLY A 144 5.95 -24.69 10.54
C GLY A 144 6.55 -23.40 9.98
N TRP A 145 6.11 -22.24 10.50
CA TRP A 145 6.59 -20.92 10.10
C TRP A 145 6.39 -19.89 11.23
N ILE A 146 7.01 -18.72 11.11
CA ILE A 146 6.79 -17.58 12.00
C ILE A 146 5.84 -16.61 11.32
N SER A 147 4.80 -16.21 12.04
CA SER A 147 3.89 -15.14 11.64
C SER A 147 4.03 -13.95 12.57
N ARG A 148 3.89 -12.75 12.02
CA ARG A 148 3.91 -11.49 12.76
C ARG A 148 2.69 -10.65 12.42
N ALA A 149 2.18 -9.94 13.42
CA ALA A 149 1.18 -8.90 13.29
C ALA A 149 1.72 -7.60 13.91
N GLN A 150 1.60 -6.50 13.17
CA GLN A 150 2.03 -5.17 13.57
C GLN A 150 0.88 -4.41 14.22
N ALA A 151 1.16 -3.62 15.27
CA ALA A 151 0.21 -2.63 15.76
C ALA A 151 0.05 -1.53 14.70
N MET A 152 -1.19 -1.29 14.28
CA MET A 152 -1.58 -0.33 13.24
C MET A 152 -2.49 0.75 13.81
N GLN A 153 -2.56 1.89 13.16
CA GLN A 153 -3.55 2.94 13.39
C GLN A 153 -4.10 3.44 12.06
N GLN A 154 -5.35 3.89 12.09
CA GLN A 154 -5.97 4.59 10.97
C GLN A 154 -5.96 6.10 11.21
N VAL A 155 -5.82 6.85 10.12
CA VAL A 155 -5.94 8.30 10.09
C VAL A 155 -6.94 8.66 9.00
N SER A 156 -8.11 9.14 9.41
CA SER A 156 -9.11 9.65 8.49
C SER A 156 -8.95 11.16 8.30
N GLY A 157 -9.32 11.66 7.12
CA GLY A 157 -9.21 13.08 6.81
C GLY A 157 -9.77 13.44 5.44
N LYS A 158 -9.47 14.66 5.00
CA LYS A 158 -9.90 15.18 3.70
C LYS A 158 -8.69 15.55 2.88
N TRP A 159 -8.53 14.90 1.74
CA TRP A 159 -7.59 15.37 0.75
C TRP A 159 -8.11 16.60 0.03
N GLN A 160 -7.19 17.47 -0.32
CA GLN A 160 -7.37 18.55 -1.28
C GLN A 160 -6.21 18.52 -2.26
N THR A 161 -6.51 18.39 -3.54
CA THR A 161 -5.54 18.62 -4.62
C THR A 161 -5.74 20.00 -5.22
N HIS A 162 -4.64 20.68 -5.51
CA HIS A 162 -4.59 21.90 -6.29
C HIS A 162 -3.74 21.70 -7.55
N TYR A 163 -4.27 22.15 -8.70
CA TYR A 163 -3.55 22.18 -9.98
C TYR A 163 -3.31 23.62 -10.42
N ASP A 164 -2.19 23.88 -11.10
CA ASP A 164 -1.89 25.21 -11.66
C ASP A 164 -2.76 25.54 -12.89
N ASN A 165 -3.21 24.50 -13.61
CA ASN A 165 -4.17 24.59 -14.70
C ASN A 165 -5.39 23.70 -14.40
N PRO A 166 -6.59 23.98 -14.96
CA PRO A 166 -7.75 23.15 -14.73
C PRO A 166 -7.53 21.70 -15.20
N HIS A 167 -7.77 20.75 -14.31
CA HIS A 167 -7.85 19.33 -14.62
C HIS A 167 -9.30 18.87 -14.41
N TRP A 168 -9.87 18.19 -15.40
CA TRP A 168 -11.29 17.82 -15.39
C TRP A 168 -12.23 19.02 -15.17
N GLY A 169 -11.85 20.21 -15.67
CA GLY A 169 -12.64 21.44 -15.55
C GLY A 169 -12.51 22.19 -14.22
N HIS A 170 -11.72 21.68 -13.26
CA HIS A 170 -11.58 22.28 -11.94
C HIS A 170 -10.10 22.45 -11.54
N TYR A 171 -9.82 23.48 -10.73
CA TYR A 171 -8.48 23.70 -10.14
C TYR A 171 -8.29 22.93 -8.83
N TYR A 172 -9.39 22.55 -8.18
CA TYR A 172 -9.40 21.92 -6.86
C TYR A 172 -10.28 20.70 -6.86
N TRP A 173 -9.78 19.63 -6.24
CA TRP A 173 -10.51 18.40 -6.01
C TRP A 173 -10.42 18.02 -4.54
N PHE A 174 -11.51 17.51 -3.98
CA PHE A 174 -11.61 17.16 -2.57
C PHE A 174 -12.23 15.78 -2.43
N TRP A 175 -11.64 14.95 -1.57
CA TRP A 175 -12.21 13.65 -1.22
C TRP A 175 -11.84 13.28 0.21
N LYS A 176 -12.60 12.34 0.78
CA LYS A 176 -12.28 11.76 2.08
C LYS A 176 -11.53 10.46 1.89
N ASP A 177 -10.62 10.18 2.81
CA ASP A 177 -9.81 8.98 2.78
C ASP A 177 -9.39 8.58 4.19
N THR A 178 -8.97 7.33 4.32
CA THR A 178 -8.40 6.76 5.53
C THR A 178 -7.07 6.11 5.18
N VAL A 179 -6.01 6.59 5.80
CA VAL A 179 -4.66 6.03 5.67
C VAL A 179 -4.37 5.16 6.88
N THR A 180 -3.97 3.92 6.62
CA THR A 180 -3.50 2.97 7.61
C THR A 180 -1.99 3.10 7.74
N SER A 181 -1.46 3.09 8.96
CA SER A 181 -0.01 3.22 9.21
C SER A 181 0.42 2.39 10.41
N PRO A 182 1.66 1.85 10.42
CA PRO A 182 2.19 1.21 11.61
C PRO A 182 2.30 2.22 12.75
N THR A 183 2.10 1.76 13.98
CA THR A 183 2.28 2.56 15.19
C THR A 183 3.27 1.88 16.14
N ALA A 184 3.75 2.64 17.13
CA ALA A 184 4.65 2.13 18.13
C ALA A 184 4.03 0.95 18.90
N ASN A 185 4.88 0.00 19.30
CA ASN A 185 4.46 -1.12 20.14
C ASN A 185 3.91 -0.61 21.48
N GLY A 186 2.71 -1.04 21.85
CA GLY A 186 2.03 -0.63 23.10
C GLY A 186 1.12 0.58 22.96
N THR A 187 1.02 1.22 21.78
CA THR A 187 0.06 2.31 21.54
C THR A 187 -1.36 1.84 21.84
N ASP A 188 -2.11 2.62 22.63
CA ASP A 188 -3.46 2.27 23.11
C ASP A 188 -3.55 0.88 23.79
N GLY A 189 -2.44 0.34 24.31
CA GLY A 189 -2.40 -1.00 24.90
C GLY A 189 -2.31 -2.14 23.89
N VAL A 190 -2.10 -1.85 22.60
CA VAL A 190 -1.93 -2.84 21.54
C VAL A 190 -0.46 -3.11 21.30
N SER A 191 -0.05 -4.38 21.41
CA SER A 191 1.33 -4.79 21.16
C SER A 191 1.48 -5.56 19.85
N ASN A 192 2.64 -5.40 19.21
CA ASN A 192 3.08 -6.27 18.13
C ASN A 192 3.08 -7.73 18.61
N ALA A 193 2.72 -8.65 17.72
CA ALA A 193 2.68 -10.07 18.04
C ALA A 193 3.56 -10.86 17.06
N VAL A 194 4.36 -11.77 17.61
CA VAL A 194 5.14 -12.75 16.84
C VAL A 194 4.78 -14.13 17.38
N VAL A 195 4.39 -15.02 16.49
CA VAL A 195 3.92 -16.37 16.84
C VAL A 195 4.53 -17.40 15.91
N VAL A 196 4.82 -18.57 16.47
CA VAL A 196 5.10 -19.77 15.68
C VAL A 196 3.77 -20.40 15.30
N LYS A 197 3.63 -20.75 14.03
CA LYS A 197 2.47 -21.46 13.49
C LYS A 197 2.93 -22.82 12.95
N SER A 198 2.04 -23.80 13.01
CA SER A 198 2.19 -25.05 12.27
C SER A 198 0.85 -25.53 11.72
N ARG A 199 0.90 -26.42 10.74
CA ARG A 199 -0.22 -27.21 10.26
C ARG A 199 0.25 -28.54 9.69
N ALA A 200 -0.67 -29.48 9.50
CA ALA A 200 -0.40 -30.66 8.70
C ALA A 200 0.00 -30.28 7.27
N MET A 201 0.96 -31.02 6.70
CA MET A 201 1.30 -30.92 5.28
C MET A 201 0.10 -31.29 4.40
N THR A 202 -0.03 -30.63 3.26
CA THR A 202 -0.93 -31.08 2.20
C THR A 202 -0.39 -32.37 1.56
N PRO A 203 -1.21 -33.13 0.82
CA PRO A 203 -0.74 -34.30 0.07
C PRO A 203 0.42 -33.98 -0.88
N ASP A 204 0.40 -32.83 -1.54
CA ASP A 204 1.44 -32.40 -2.48
C ASP A 204 2.75 -32.04 -1.75
N GLU A 205 2.66 -31.33 -0.62
CA GLU A 205 3.81 -31.05 0.23
C GLU A 205 4.43 -32.35 0.76
N LYS A 206 3.58 -33.31 1.15
CA LYS A 206 4.04 -34.63 1.60
C LYS A 206 4.68 -35.43 0.46
N ALA A 207 4.16 -35.32 -0.76
CA ALA A 207 4.75 -35.95 -1.95
C ALA A 207 6.10 -35.32 -2.32
N SER A 208 6.31 -34.04 -1.99
CA SER A 208 7.60 -33.35 -2.17
C SER A 208 8.69 -33.84 -1.20
N CYS A 209 8.34 -34.61 -0.17
CA CYS A 209 9.28 -35.29 0.73
C CYS A 209 9.96 -36.52 0.08
N THR A 210 10.38 -36.40 -1.19
CA THR A 210 11.02 -37.49 -1.95
C THR A 210 12.54 -37.33 -1.96
N GLY A 211 13.15 -37.70 -0.84
CA GLY A 211 14.59 -37.78 -0.68
C GLY A 211 14.94 -38.46 0.62
N ALA A 212 15.67 -39.58 0.55
CA ALA A 212 16.13 -40.31 1.71
C ALA A 212 17.08 -39.44 2.54
N ASN A 213 16.55 -38.78 3.57
CA ASN A 213 17.09 -38.61 4.92
C ASN A 213 16.16 -37.66 5.68
N ALA A 214 15.91 -38.00 6.95
CA ALA A 214 15.10 -37.28 7.92
C ALA A 214 15.52 -35.81 8.13
N GLN A 215 15.25 -34.93 7.18
CA GLN A 215 15.72 -33.55 7.22
C GLN A 215 14.57 -32.55 7.13
N LEU A 216 14.70 -31.51 7.94
CA LEU A 216 13.91 -30.29 7.81
C LEU A 216 14.28 -29.60 6.49
N VAL A 217 13.30 -29.44 5.61
CA VAL A 217 13.48 -28.70 4.36
C VAL A 217 13.00 -27.27 4.59
N ARG A 218 13.83 -26.28 4.23
CA ARG A 218 13.42 -24.87 4.20
C ARG A 218 12.88 -24.54 2.81
N GLY A 219 11.63 -24.10 2.75
CA GLY A 219 11.03 -23.52 1.55
C GLY A 219 10.93 -21.99 1.67
N PRO A 220 11.03 -21.26 0.56
CA PRO A 220 10.83 -19.81 0.57
C PRO A 220 9.41 -19.47 1.02
N ASN A 221 9.24 -18.29 1.59
CA ASN A 221 7.94 -17.72 1.86
C ASN A 221 7.19 -17.44 0.55
N LEU A 222 6.16 -18.23 0.25
CA LEU A 222 5.40 -18.11 -1.00
C LEU A 222 4.58 -16.81 -1.12
N HIS A 223 4.48 -16.00 -0.04
CA HIS A 223 3.76 -14.72 -0.02
C HIS A 223 4.67 -13.48 -0.18
N GLN A 224 5.99 -13.64 -0.41
CA GLN A 224 6.94 -12.52 -0.55
C GLN A 224 7.25 -12.12 -2.00
N ASN A 225 6.38 -12.41 -2.98
CA ASN A 225 6.56 -11.92 -4.35
C ASN A 225 6.17 -10.43 -4.51
N GLU A 226 6.71 -9.56 -3.66
CA GLU A 226 6.81 -8.11 -3.89
C GLU A 226 8.32 -7.77 -3.91
N PRO A 227 8.82 -6.92 -4.82
CA PRO A 227 10.25 -6.77 -5.03
C PRO A 227 10.92 -6.13 -3.81
N THR A 228 11.49 -6.95 -2.94
CA THR A 228 12.39 -6.51 -1.87
C THR A 228 13.70 -6.06 -2.50
N ASN A 229 13.93 -4.74 -2.55
CA ASN A 229 15.30 -4.23 -2.60
C ASN A 229 15.97 -4.61 -1.28
N HIS A 230 16.77 -5.67 -1.31
CA HIS A 230 17.67 -6.04 -0.21
C HIS A 230 18.69 -4.92 0.02
N PRO A 231 18.85 -4.38 1.23
CA PRO A 231 20.12 -3.82 1.66
C PRO A 231 21.10 -4.99 1.77
N GLY A 232 22.22 -4.89 1.06
CA GLY A 232 23.21 -5.96 0.95
C GLY A 232 23.67 -6.52 2.29
N THR A 233 23.84 -7.84 2.29
CA THR A 233 24.53 -8.63 3.30
C THR A 233 25.88 -7.99 3.69
N PRO A 234 26.25 -7.89 4.97
CA PRO A 234 27.61 -7.56 5.37
C PRO A 234 28.52 -8.72 4.97
N GLY A 235 29.39 -8.49 3.98
CA GLY A 235 30.47 -9.41 3.62
C GLY A 235 31.52 -9.51 4.74
N PRO A 236 32.33 -10.59 4.76
CA PRO A 236 33.30 -10.83 5.82
C PRO A 236 34.41 -9.78 5.81
N HIS A 237 34.83 -9.36 7.01
CA HIS A 237 35.99 -8.50 7.24
C HIS A 237 37.23 -9.07 6.56
N ASP A 238 37.71 -8.41 5.50
CA ASP A 238 39.06 -8.58 5.00
C ASP A 238 39.92 -7.42 5.53
N SER A 239 40.91 -7.77 6.34
CA SER A 239 41.82 -6.84 6.99
C SER A 239 43.08 -6.72 6.14
N THR A 240 43.18 -5.70 5.30
CA THR A 240 44.46 -5.26 4.72
C THR A 240 44.58 -3.73 4.80
N PRO A 241 45.73 -3.16 5.23
CA PRO A 241 45.84 -1.74 5.59
C PRO A 241 46.10 -0.85 4.36
N GLN A 242 45.41 0.29 4.25
CA GLN A 242 45.81 1.37 3.34
C GLN A 242 46.89 2.26 3.97
N PRO A 243 47.94 2.63 3.22
CA PRO A 243 48.97 3.56 3.67
C PRO A 243 48.57 5.00 3.37
N GLY A 244 48.61 5.87 4.39
CA GLY A 244 48.54 7.31 4.17
C GLY A 244 47.82 8.08 5.26
N ASP A 245 48.37 8.09 6.47
CA ASP A 245 48.12 9.17 7.43
C ASP A 245 49.44 9.47 8.15
N THR A 246 50.07 10.57 7.74
CA THR A 246 51.22 11.15 8.44
C THR A 246 50.69 11.86 9.70
N PRO A 247 51.29 11.64 10.88
CA PRO A 247 50.78 12.19 12.14
C PRO A 247 51.11 13.68 12.27
N VAL A 248 50.09 14.51 12.53
CA VAL A 248 50.29 15.88 13.01
C VAL A 248 50.37 15.85 14.53
N ALA A 249 51.46 16.41 15.04
CA ALA A 249 51.87 16.43 16.43
C ALA A 249 50.92 17.23 17.34
N THR A 250 50.71 16.67 18.54
CA THR A 250 50.07 17.29 19.71
C THR A 250 50.93 18.42 20.28
N PRO A 251 50.40 19.64 20.50
CA PRO A 251 51.02 20.60 21.40
C PRO A 251 50.62 20.38 22.87
N PRO A 252 51.50 20.74 23.83
CA PRO A 252 51.38 20.36 25.24
C PRO A 252 50.39 21.23 26.04
N ALA A 253 50.00 20.67 27.20
CA ALA A 253 49.08 21.22 28.17
C ALA A 253 49.55 22.55 28.79
N GLU A 254 48.60 23.48 28.97
CA GLU A 254 48.78 24.64 29.84
C GLU A 254 47.55 24.86 30.73
N SER A 255 47.86 25.39 31.90
CA SER A 255 47.17 25.39 33.19
C SER A 255 45.91 26.26 33.30
N SER A 256 45.12 25.93 34.33
CA SER A 256 44.01 26.71 34.91
C SER A 256 44.25 28.22 35.06
N PRO A 257 43.17 28.97 35.29
CA PRO A 257 43.14 29.81 36.47
C PRO A 257 41.90 29.60 37.35
N LYS A 258 42.12 29.91 38.64
CA LYS A 258 41.12 30.01 39.70
C LYS A 258 40.25 31.26 39.56
N GLN A 259 39.05 31.13 40.15
CA GLN A 259 38.01 32.11 40.53
C GLN A 259 36.87 32.26 39.54
#